data_AF-A0A8T8E6L3-F1
#
_entry.id   AF-A0A8T8E6L3-F1
#
_cell.length_a   1.000
_cell.length_b   1.000
_cell.length_c   1.000
_cell.angle_alpha   90.00
_cell.angle_beta   90.00
_cell.angle_gamma   90.00
#
_symmetry.space_group_name_H-M   'P 1'
#
loop_
_entity.id
_entity.type
_entity.pdbx_description
1 polymer ?
#
loop_
_entity_poly.entity_id
_entity_poly.type
_entity_poly.pdbx_seq_one_letter_code
_entity_poly.pdbx_strand_id
1 'polypeptide(L)'
;MRALHALRDGVSDNSLRVAILVGLATVPFTVALSWDPIANEIVAGGSVSGAPLLLAGLLVGYYYSDRETESRRAGIWTGLAASIAAVLVFGANTVATIVSEPSQWAVVAVIGTPFVLALGVGFVVLFSMFAAQFADWVTTRLRRAHRAPDVSDDGGSPVPDPKWRTILAAYVLVAPPVVGSVLLEVPAGGVGFALTVLGLLVLVPLSVVALGALFADATAPRSSRVEWVPNALAYVGAPIGTYALVYAVAALRGSGHPDGYAIYAFIGVLWIAAVVYLFNRHRYFDAGGSAVRQLG
;
A
#
# COMPACT_ATOMS: atom_id res chain seq x y z
N MET A 1 -2.09 -15.83 -20.98
CA MET A 1 -1.11 -15.61 -22.08
C MET A 1 -0.67 -14.14 -22.25
N ARG A 2 -1.54 -13.13 -22.08
CA ARG A 2 -1.17 -11.70 -22.21
C ARG A 2 -0.12 -11.20 -21.21
N ALA A 3 -0.19 -11.61 -19.94
CA ALA A 3 0.78 -11.19 -18.91
C ALA A 3 2.21 -11.70 -19.18
N LEU A 4 2.34 -12.92 -19.70
CA LEU A 4 3.64 -13.50 -20.11
C LEU A 4 4.23 -12.78 -21.32
N HIS A 5 3.40 -12.33 -22.26
CA HIS A 5 3.87 -11.52 -23.40
C HIS A 5 4.31 -10.13 -22.93
N ALA A 6 3.55 -9.49 -22.04
CA ALA A 6 3.93 -8.23 -21.43
C ALA A 6 5.28 -8.31 -20.69
N LEU A 7 5.50 -9.36 -19.88
CA LEU A 7 6.78 -9.59 -19.20
C LEU A 7 7.93 -9.85 -20.19
N ARG A 8 7.69 -10.62 -21.26
CA ARG A 8 8.67 -10.87 -22.31
C ARG A 8 9.09 -9.58 -23.02
N ASP A 9 8.11 -8.77 -23.41
CA ASP A 9 8.33 -7.50 -24.11
C ASP A 9 9.05 -6.48 -23.20
N GLY A 10 8.72 -6.47 -21.89
CA GLY A 10 9.42 -5.67 -20.89
C GLY A 10 10.86 -6.13 -20.61
N VAL A 11 11.18 -7.42 -20.78
CA VAL A 11 12.56 -7.94 -20.64
C VAL A 11 13.43 -7.58 -21.85
N SER A 12 12.83 -7.49 -23.06
CA SER A 12 13.53 -7.01 -24.26
C SER A 12 13.82 -5.51 -24.23
N ASP A 13 13.06 -4.75 -23.45
CA ASP A 13 13.29 -3.32 -23.24
C ASP A 13 14.40 -3.12 -22.19
N ASN A 14 15.60 -2.73 -22.62
CA ASN A 14 16.76 -2.56 -21.73
C ASN A 14 16.50 -1.54 -20.60
N SER A 15 15.49 -0.68 -20.80
CA SER A 15 15.04 0.30 -19.83
C SER A 15 14.35 -0.32 -18.60
N LEU A 16 13.68 -1.47 -18.69
CA LEU A 16 12.87 -2.06 -17.60
C LEU A 16 13.42 -3.39 -17.05
N ARG A 17 14.45 -3.94 -17.69
CA ARG A 17 15.06 -5.22 -17.34
C ARG A 17 15.48 -5.32 -15.87
N VAL A 18 16.07 -4.25 -15.31
CA VAL A 18 16.50 -4.23 -13.91
C VAL A 18 15.31 -4.31 -12.95
N ALA A 19 14.23 -3.57 -13.22
CA ALA A 19 13.01 -3.58 -12.42
C ALA A 19 12.37 -4.97 -12.36
N ILE A 20 12.33 -5.68 -13.49
CA ILE A 20 11.79 -7.05 -13.59
C ILE A 20 12.69 -8.04 -12.86
N LEU A 21 14.01 -7.96 -13.05
CA LEU A 21 14.97 -8.86 -12.38
C LEU A 21 14.93 -8.71 -10.86
N VAL A 22 14.85 -7.47 -10.36
CA VAL A 22 14.72 -7.21 -8.92
C VAL A 22 13.40 -7.77 -8.38
N GLY A 23 12.29 -7.60 -9.11
CA GLY A 23 11.01 -8.21 -8.74
C GLY A 23 11.08 -9.75 -8.68
N LEU A 24 11.67 -10.39 -9.70
CA LEU A 24 11.87 -11.85 -9.72
C LEU A 24 12.79 -12.34 -8.61
N ALA A 25 13.83 -11.56 -8.27
CA ALA A 25 14.77 -11.92 -7.21
C ALA A 25 14.09 -12.01 -5.84
N THR A 26 12.98 -11.30 -5.61
CA THR A 26 12.21 -11.41 -4.36
C THR A 26 11.49 -12.74 -4.20
N VAL A 27 11.17 -13.42 -5.32
CA VAL A 27 10.32 -14.62 -5.32
C VAL A 27 10.83 -15.73 -4.40
N PRO A 28 12.08 -16.19 -4.49
CA PRO A 28 12.57 -17.26 -3.61
C PRO A 28 12.57 -16.86 -2.13
N PHE A 29 12.89 -15.60 -1.81
CA PHE A 29 12.89 -15.12 -0.43
C PHE A 29 11.47 -15.00 0.13
N THR A 30 10.52 -14.49 -0.64
CA THR A 30 9.12 -14.40 -0.23
C THR A 30 8.55 -15.79 -0.01
N VAL A 31 8.84 -16.77 -0.88
CA VAL A 31 8.38 -18.15 -0.70
C VAL A 31 9.00 -18.78 0.55
N ALA A 32 10.31 -18.64 0.75
CA ALA A 32 10.99 -19.21 1.92
C ALA A 32 10.52 -18.57 3.24
N LEU A 33 10.30 -17.26 3.27
CA LEU A 33 9.85 -16.53 4.46
C LEU A 33 8.35 -16.66 4.73
N SER A 34 7.56 -17.10 3.75
CA SER A 34 6.13 -17.39 3.93
C SER A 34 5.87 -18.86 4.25
N TRP A 35 6.94 -19.66 4.41
CA TRP A 35 6.88 -21.06 4.75
C TRP A 35 6.86 -21.23 6.28
N ASP A 36 5.71 -20.98 6.90
CA ASP A 36 5.54 -21.27 8.33
C ASP A 36 5.16 -22.75 8.53
N PRO A 37 5.76 -23.46 9.51
CA PRO A 37 5.32 -24.81 9.87
C PRO A 37 3.89 -24.72 10.42
N ILE A 38 2.97 -25.43 9.78
CA ILE A 38 1.53 -25.48 10.09
C ILE A 38 1.32 -25.67 11.60
N ALA A 39 1.07 -24.57 12.33
CA ALA A 39 0.77 -24.59 13.75
C ALA A 39 -0.73 -24.41 13.92
N ASN A 40 -1.49 -25.52 13.85
CA ASN A 40 -2.86 -25.78 14.38
C ASN A 40 -3.98 -24.71 14.30
N GLU A 41 -3.78 -23.56 13.68
CA GLU A 41 -4.79 -22.52 13.42
C GLU A 41 -4.87 -22.31 11.90
N ILE A 42 -6.05 -22.60 11.34
CA ILE A 42 -6.32 -22.49 9.91
C ILE A 42 -6.46 -21.00 9.59
N VAL A 43 -5.36 -20.36 9.18
CA VAL A 43 -5.41 -19.04 8.54
C VAL A 43 -5.71 -19.26 7.06
N ALA A 44 -6.96 -19.09 6.66
CA ALA A 44 -7.35 -19.14 5.26
C ALA A 44 -6.54 -18.11 4.44
N GLY A 45 -5.59 -18.59 3.64
CA GLY A 45 -4.72 -17.78 2.76
C GLY A 45 -3.23 -17.71 3.14
N GLY A 46 -2.87 -18.05 4.39
CA GLY A 46 -1.49 -17.92 4.92
C GLY A 46 -1.00 -16.47 5.09
N SER A 47 0.16 -16.28 5.73
CA SER A 47 0.83 -14.97 5.83
C SER A 47 1.92 -14.87 4.74
N VAL A 48 1.94 -13.77 3.99
CA VAL A 48 2.96 -13.51 2.95
C VAL A 48 3.90 -12.44 3.46
N SER A 49 5.20 -12.77 3.56
CA SER A 49 6.20 -11.79 3.98
C SER A 49 6.35 -10.67 2.94
N GLY A 50 5.93 -9.46 3.30
CA GLY A 50 6.01 -8.27 2.45
C GLY A 50 7.38 -7.58 2.44
N ALA A 51 8.31 -7.98 3.32
CA ALA A 51 9.60 -7.32 3.46
C ALA A 51 10.49 -7.39 2.19
N PRO A 52 10.60 -8.54 1.48
CA PRO A 52 11.33 -8.61 0.22
C PRO A 52 10.75 -7.67 -0.85
N LEU A 53 9.42 -7.53 -0.89
CA LEU A 53 8.71 -6.66 -1.84
C LEU A 53 9.00 -5.18 -1.57
N LEU A 54 8.98 -4.78 -0.29
CA LEU A 54 9.33 -3.42 0.13
C LEU A 54 10.75 -3.06 -0.29
N LEU A 55 11.72 -3.94 0.00
CA LEU A 55 13.12 -3.71 -0.35
C LEU A 55 13.32 -3.59 -1.86
N ALA A 56 12.67 -4.45 -2.64
CA ALA A 56 12.70 -4.39 -4.10
C ALA A 56 12.12 -3.07 -4.65
N GLY A 57 10.96 -2.65 -4.14
CA GLY A 57 10.34 -1.38 -4.54
C GLY A 57 11.22 -0.16 -4.22
N LEU A 58 11.79 -0.12 -3.02
CA LEU A 58 12.71 0.96 -2.61
C LEU A 58 13.99 0.98 -3.46
N LEU A 59 14.58 -0.18 -3.72
CA LEU A 59 15.82 -0.31 -4.49
C LEU A 59 15.62 0.12 -5.96
N VAL A 60 14.49 -0.28 -6.55
CA VAL A 60 14.11 0.12 -7.91
C VAL A 60 13.82 1.62 -7.98
N GLY A 61 13.08 2.18 -7.02
CA GLY A 61 12.85 3.63 -6.96
C GLY A 61 14.14 4.44 -6.83
N TYR A 62 15.08 3.99 -6.00
CA TYR A 62 16.40 4.61 -5.91
C TYR A 62 17.15 4.56 -7.24
N TYR A 63 17.21 3.39 -7.88
CA TYR A 63 17.96 3.19 -9.13
C TYR A 63 17.38 3.97 -10.32
N TYR A 64 16.05 4.09 -10.40
CA TYR A 64 15.37 4.80 -11.48
C TYR A 64 15.20 6.30 -11.24
N SER A 65 15.57 6.81 -10.06
CA SER A 65 15.40 8.24 -9.73
C SER A 65 16.16 9.23 -10.61
N ASP A 66 17.13 8.75 -11.39
CA ASP A 66 17.99 9.58 -12.26
C ASP A 66 17.89 9.19 -13.74
N ARG A 67 16.91 8.36 -14.12
CA ARG A 67 16.77 7.83 -15.48
C ARG A 67 15.54 8.41 -16.17
N GLU A 68 15.58 8.43 -17.50
CA GLU A 68 14.43 8.83 -18.35
C GLU A 68 13.18 7.98 -18.13
N THR A 69 13.35 6.76 -17.63
CA THR A 69 12.22 5.88 -17.30
C THR A 69 11.65 6.25 -15.94
N GLU A 70 10.39 6.69 -15.91
CA GLU A 70 9.70 7.06 -14.67
C GLU A 70 9.72 5.93 -13.62
N SER A 71 10.15 6.27 -12.40
CA SER A 71 10.15 5.41 -11.21
C SER A 71 8.80 4.72 -10.97
N ARG A 72 7.70 5.39 -11.34
CA ARG A 72 6.34 4.84 -11.31
C ARG A 72 6.18 3.62 -12.22
N ARG A 73 6.65 3.71 -13.47
CA ARG A 73 6.57 2.62 -14.45
C ARG A 73 7.46 1.46 -14.02
N ALA A 74 8.68 1.75 -13.53
CA ALA A 74 9.58 0.74 -13.01
C ALA A 74 8.98 -0.03 -11.81
N GLY A 75 8.38 0.67 -10.84
CA GLY A 75 7.74 0.05 -9.67
C GLY A 75 6.55 -0.86 -10.04
N ILE A 76 5.77 -0.52 -11.07
CA ILE A 76 4.69 -1.38 -11.58
C ILE A 76 5.25 -2.72 -12.09
N TRP A 77 6.31 -2.69 -12.89
CA TRP A 77 6.94 -3.90 -13.44
C TRP A 77 7.60 -4.76 -12.38
N THR A 78 8.23 -4.13 -11.38
CA THR A 78 8.76 -4.85 -10.21
C THR A 78 7.65 -5.57 -9.46
N GLY A 79 6.53 -4.91 -9.19
CA GLY A 79 5.40 -5.54 -8.50
C GLY A 79 4.74 -6.66 -9.31
N LEU A 80 4.61 -6.49 -10.64
CA LEU A 80 4.11 -7.53 -11.54
C LEU A 80 4.99 -8.78 -11.50
N ALA A 81 6.30 -8.59 -11.60
CA ALA A 81 7.27 -9.68 -11.52
C ALA A 81 7.24 -10.36 -10.14
N ALA A 82 7.17 -9.58 -9.06
CA ALA A 82 7.17 -10.09 -7.70
C ALA A 82 5.85 -10.80 -7.31
N SER A 83 4.73 -10.47 -7.95
CA SER A 83 3.43 -11.11 -7.71
C SER A 83 3.41 -12.61 -7.99
N ILE A 84 4.39 -13.14 -8.74
CA ILE A 84 4.59 -14.59 -8.94
C ILE A 84 4.71 -15.30 -7.59
N ALA A 85 5.40 -14.70 -6.62
CA ALA A 85 5.52 -15.28 -5.27
C ALA A 85 4.17 -15.38 -4.56
N ALA A 86 3.36 -14.31 -4.63
CA ALA A 86 2.03 -14.29 -4.03
C ALA A 86 1.12 -15.35 -4.66
N VAL A 87 1.17 -15.51 -5.99
CA VAL A 87 0.41 -16.55 -6.71
C VAL A 87 0.83 -17.95 -6.27
N LEU A 88 2.13 -18.20 -6.10
CA LEU A 88 2.65 -19.51 -5.68
C LEU A 88 2.23 -19.86 -4.25
N VAL A 89 2.44 -18.94 -3.29
CA VAL A 89 2.11 -19.16 -1.88
C VAL A 89 0.60 -19.30 -1.69
N PHE A 90 -0.18 -18.39 -2.29
CA PHE A 90 -1.64 -18.45 -2.20
C PHE A 90 -2.21 -19.70 -2.87
N GLY A 91 -1.71 -20.06 -4.06
CA GLY A 91 -2.11 -21.27 -4.76
C GLY A 91 -1.85 -22.54 -3.96
N ALA A 92 -0.68 -22.64 -3.31
CA ALA A 92 -0.35 -23.76 -2.44
C ALA A 92 -1.29 -23.86 -1.23
N ASN A 93 -1.58 -22.74 -0.57
CA ASN A 93 -2.50 -22.68 0.57
C ASN A 93 -3.94 -23.04 0.17
N THR A 94 -4.44 -22.51 -0.95
CA THR A 94 -5.77 -22.86 -1.46
C THR A 94 -5.89 -24.36 -1.74
N VAL A 95 -4.88 -24.98 -2.37
CA VAL A 95 -4.89 -26.42 -2.64
C VAL A 95 -4.92 -27.21 -1.33
N ALA A 96 -4.13 -26.81 -0.33
CA ALA A 96 -4.14 -27.44 0.98
C ALA A 96 -5.53 -27.37 1.64
N THR A 97 -6.20 -26.21 1.60
CA THR A 97 -7.56 -26.02 2.14
C THR A 97 -8.60 -26.88 1.41
N ILE A 98 -8.56 -26.94 0.07
CA ILE A 98 -9.51 -27.75 -0.72
C ILE A 98 -9.39 -29.25 -0.38
N VAL A 99 -8.18 -29.74 -0.15
CA VAL A 99 -7.92 -31.16 0.14
C VAL A 99 -8.31 -31.54 1.57
N SER A 100 -8.36 -30.57 2.49
CA SER A 100 -8.54 -30.82 3.93
C SER A 100 -9.93 -30.51 4.49
N GLU A 101 -10.80 -29.77 3.77
CA GLU A 101 -12.12 -29.35 4.27
C GLU A 101 -13.34 -30.07 3.65
N PRO A 102 -14.50 -30.07 4.34
CA PRO A 102 -15.77 -30.58 3.79
C PRO A 102 -16.25 -29.79 2.57
N SER A 103 -17.00 -30.46 1.68
CA SER A 103 -17.30 -30.03 0.30
C SER A 103 -17.90 -28.64 0.09
N GLN A 104 -18.53 -28.02 1.09
CA GLN A 104 -19.20 -26.72 0.94
C GLN A 104 -18.22 -25.54 0.95
N TRP A 105 -17.16 -25.59 1.76
CA TRP A 105 -16.14 -24.53 1.80
C TRP A 105 -15.16 -24.63 0.63
N ALA A 106 -14.96 -25.82 0.08
CA ALA A 106 -14.18 -26.03 -1.13
C ALA A 106 -14.76 -25.26 -2.34
N VAL A 107 -16.09 -25.23 -2.51
CA VAL A 107 -16.73 -24.48 -3.61
C VAL A 107 -16.51 -22.96 -3.45
N VAL A 108 -16.67 -22.45 -2.23
CA VAL A 108 -16.43 -21.03 -1.93
C VAL A 108 -14.95 -20.67 -2.13
N ALA A 109 -14.03 -21.52 -1.70
CA ALA A 109 -12.59 -21.33 -1.91
C ALA A 109 -12.24 -21.31 -3.40
N VAL A 110 -12.78 -22.23 -4.21
CA VAL A 110 -12.53 -22.30 -5.66
C VAL A 110 -13.04 -21.04 -6.37
N ILE A 111 -14.23 -20.55 -6.01
CA ILE A 111 -14.82 -19.34 -6.63
C ILE A 111 -14.13 -18.06 -6.13
N GLY A 112 -13.80 -17.98 -4.83
CA GLY A 112 -13.18 -16.80 -4.23
C GLY A 112 -11.70 -16.63 -4.58
N THR A 113 -10.98 -17.74 -4.77
CA THR A 113 -9.54 -17.76 -5.10
C THR A 113 -9.13 -16.82 -6.24
N PRO A 114 -9.77 -16.82 -7.42
CA PRO A 114 -9.38 -15.89 -8.50
C PRO A 114 -9.55 -14.42 -8.12
N PHE A 115 -10.57 -14.07 -7.32
CA PHE A 115 -10.78 -12.69 -6.87
C PHE A 115 -9.72 -12.27 -5.84
N VAL A 116 -9.44 -13.13 -4.87
CA VAL A 116 -8.41 -12.87 -3.85
C VAL A 116 -7.03 -12.81 -4.50
N LEU A 117 -6.73 -13.68 -5.48
CA LEU A 117 -5.51 -13.62 -6.28
C LEU A 117 -5.40 -12.30 -7.06
N ALA A 118 -6.46 -11.89 -7.75
CA ALA A 118 -6.46 -10.63 -8.50
C ALA A 118 -6.21 -9.43 -7.58
N LEU A 119 -6.85 -9.42 -6.41
CA LEU A 119 -6.65 -8.37 -5.39
C LEU A 119 -5.24 -8.41 -4.80
N GLY A 120 -4.70 -9.60 -4.50
CA GLY A 120 -3.34 -9.78 -3.99
C GLY A 120 -2.29 -9.32 -4.99
N VAL A 121 -2.43 -9.70 -6.27
CA VAL A 121 -1.55 -9.21 -7.36
C VAL A 121 -1.64 -7.69 -7.47
N GLY A 122 -2.86 -7.15 -7.49
CA GLY A 122 -3.08 -5.70 -7.52
C GLY A 122 -2.43 -4.99 -6.35
N PHE A 123 -2.53 -5.56 -5.15
CA PHE A 123 -1.92 -5.05 -3.92
C PHE A 123 -0.39 -5.02 -4.02
N VAL A 124 0.24 -6.11 -4.44
CA VAL A 124 1.71 -6.19 -4.60
C VAL A 124 2.20 -5.15 -5.61
N VAL A 125 1.47 -4.97 -6.71
CA VAL A 125 1.78 -3.95 -7.73
C VAL A 125 1.66 -2.54 -7.16
N LEU A 126 0.55 -2.23 -6.50
CA LEU A 126 0.31 -0.91 -5.89
C LEU A 126 1.36 -0.58 -4.83
N PHE A 127 1.68 -1.55 -3.98
CA PHE A 127 2.67 -1.39 -2.92
C PHE A 127 4.08 -1.15 -3.48
N SER A 128 4.49 -1.94 -4.48
CA SER A 128 5.80 -1.77 -5.14
C SER A 128 5.90 -0.44 -5.86
N MET A 129 4.83 -0.01 -6.55
CA MET A 129 4.75 1.30 -7.19
C MET A 129 4.89 2.42 -6.16
N PHE A 130 4.17 2.35 -5.04
CA PHE A 130 4.23 3.37 -3.99
C PHE A 130 5.63 3.46 -3.38
N ALA A 131 6.25 2.32 -3.04
CA ALA A 131 7.61 2.28 -2.51
C ALA A 131 8.63 2.91 -3.48
N ALA A 132 8.51 2.63 -4.78
CA ALA A 132 9.38 3.21 -5.80
C ALA A 132 9.21 4.74 -5.90
N GLN A 133 7.96 5.23 -5.92
CA GLN A 133 7.67 6.67 -5.94
C GLN A 133 8.14 7.39 -4.69
N PHE A 134 8.01 6.75 -3.51
CA PHE A 134 8.48 7.31 -2.25
C PHE A 134 10.00 7.45 -2.25
N ALA A 135 10.74 6.40 -2.67
CA ALA A 135 12.20 6.43 -2.75
C ALA A 135 12.71 7.53 -3.69
N ASP A 136 12.12 7.64 -4.89
CA ASP A 136 12.43 8.67 -5.88
C ASP A 136 12.21 10.10 -5.35
N TRP A 137 11.13 10.31 -4.61
CA TRP A 137 10.87 11.58 -3.98
C TRP A 137 11.90 11.93 -2.89
N VAL A 138 12.26 10.97 -2.03
CA VAL A 138 13.25 11.18 -0.97
C VAL A 138 14.61 11.53 -1.58
N THR A 139 15.07 10.80 -2.59
CA THR A 139 16.36 11.07 -3.25
C THR A 139 16.37 12.44 -3.91
N THR A 140 15.31 12.78 -4.63
CA THR A 140 15.18 14.08 -5.29
C THR A 140 15.16 15.22 -4.26
N ARG A 141 14.45 15.04 -3.14
CA ARG A 141 14.40 16.04 -2.05
C ARG A 141 15.75 16.24 -1.38
N LEU A 142 16.47 15.16 -1.07
CA LEU A 142 17.82 15.24 -0.51
C LEU A 142 18.77 15.97 -1.46
N ARG A 143 18.72 15.68 -2.76
CA ARG A 143 19.54 16.37 -3.76
C ARG A 143 19.19 17.86 -3.88
N ARG A 144 17.91 18.22 -3.85
CA ARG A 144 17.47 19.63 -3.83
C ARG A 144 17.96 20.36 -2.58
N ALA A 145 17.97 19.71 -1.41
CA ALA A 145 18.51 20.31 -0.19
C ALA A 145 20.03 20.56 -0.25
N HIS A 146 20.76 19.83 -1.10
CA HIS A 146 22.20 20.02 -1.32
C HIS A 146 22.54 20.99 -2.47
N ARG A 147 21.59 21.33 -3.35
CA ARG A 147 21.75 22.39 -4.36
C ARG A 147 21.31 23.73 -3.76
N ALA A 148 22.14 24.76 -3.91
CA ALA A 148 21.79 26.11 -3.53
C ALA A 148 20.45 26.53 -4.20
N PRO A 149 19.60 27.31 -3.52
CA PRO A 149 18.29 27.66 -4.04
C PRO A 149 18.45 28.58 -5.25
N ASP A 150 18.09 28.10 -6.44
CA ASP A 150 17.90 28.97 -7.59
C ASP A 150 16.58 29.72 -7.41
N VAL A 151 16.65 31.05 -7.47
CA VAL A 151 15.57 31.99 -7.07
C VAL A 151 14.47 32.10 -8.13
N SER A 152 14.44 31.20 -9.12
CA SER A 152 13.62 31.37 -10.33
C SER A 152 12.78 30.15 -10.68
N ASP A 153 12.00 29.62 -9.74
CA ASP A 153 10.93 28.69 -10.08
C ASP A 153 9.63 29.07 -9.36
N ASP A 154 9.01 30.14 -9.85
CA ASP A 154 7.64 30.54 -9.52
C ASP A 154 6.67 29.62 -10.29
N GLY A 155 6.78 28.32 -10.04
CA GLY A 155 6.08 27.24 -10.75
C GLY A 155 4.77 26.85 -10.08
N GLY A 156 3.77 27.74 -10.06
CA GLY A 156 2.37 27.38 -9.78
C GLY A 156 1.66 27.05 -11.10
N SER A 157 0.94 25.94 -11.28
CA SER A 157 -0.09 25.42 -10.38
C SER A 157 -0.41 23.95 -10.71
N PRO A 158 -0.62 23.11 -9.70
CA PRO A 158 -1.85 22.31 -9.72
C PRO A 158 -2.68 22.60 -8.47
N VAL A 159 -3.94 22.97 -8.68
CA VAL A 159 -4.97 22.91 -7.63
C VAL A 159 -4.97 21.49 -7.05
N PRO A 160 -5.00 21.30 -5.72
CA PRO A 160 -5.04 19.98 -5.11
C PRO A 160 -6.15 19.12 -5.74
N ASP A 161 -5.76 18.02 -6.39
CA ASP A 161 -6.68 17.22 -7.20
C ASP A 161 -7.85 16.72 -6.31
N PRO A 162 -9.12 16.99 -6.68
CA PRO A 162 -10.28 16.60 -5.87
C PRO A 162 -10.36 15.10 -5.64
N LYS A 163 -9.77 14.28 -6.53
CA LYS A 163 -9.81 12.81 -6.40
C LYS A 163 -9.11 12.29 -5.15
N TRP A 164 -8.01 12.92 -4.71
CA TRP A 164 -7.26 12.48 -3.52
C TRP A 164 -8.09 12.67 -2.25
N ARG A 165 -8.84 13.77 -2.18
CA ARG A 165 -9.77 14.02 -1.08
C ARG A 165 -10.85 12.95 -1.01
N THR A 166 -11.42 12.58 -2.15
CA THR A 166 -12.46 11.54 -2.22
C THR A 166 -11.95 10.18 -1.75
N ILE A 167 -10.73 9.80 -2.16
CA ILE A 167 -10.08 8.54 -1.71
C ILE A 167 -9.89 8.55 -0.19
N LEU A 168 -9.35 9.63 0.37
CA LEU A 168 -9.13 9.75 1.81
C LEU A 168 -10.46 9.73 2.58
N ALA A 169 -11.49 10.41 2.08
CA ALA A 169 -12.82 10.40 2.68
C ALA A 169 -13.45 8.99 2.67
N ALA A 170 -13.32 8.26 1.56
CA ALA A 170 -13.76 6.87 1.47
C ALA A 170 -13.05 5.99 2.50
N TYR A 171 -11.73 6.12 2.64
CA TYR A 171 -10.97 5.39 3.65
C TYR A 171 -11.39 5.72 5.09
N VAL A 172 -11.55 7.01 5.41
CA VAL A 172 -12.00 7.47 6.73
C VAL A 172 -13.38 6.91 7.10
N LEU A 173 -14.26 6.74 6.10
CA LEU A 173 -15.59 6.18 6.28
C LEU A 173 -15.58 4.65 6.43
N VAL A 174 -14.77 3.95 5.64
CA VAL A 174 -14.76 2.48 5.58
C VAL A 174 -13.96 1.85 6.72
N ALA A 175 -12.88 2.47 7.20
CA ALA A 175 -12.00 1.86 8.19
C ALA A 175 -12.67 1.58 9.56
N PRO A 176 -13.41 2.53 10.18
CA PRO A 176 -14.02 2.30 11.49
C PRO A 176 -14.99 1.11 11.57
N PRO A 177 -15.97 0.93 10.65
CA PRO A 177 -16.91 -0.18 10.75
C PRO A 177 -16.23 -1.54 10.56
N VAL A 178 -15.22 -1.63 9.67
CA VAL A 178 -14.49 -2.88 9.42
C VAL A 178 -13.58 -3.23 10.61
N VAL A 179 -12.85 -2.27 11.17
CA VAL A 179 -12.02 -2.51 12.36
C VAL A 179 -12.89 -2.83 13.56
N GLY A 180 -14.01 -2.10 13.73
CA GLY A 180 -14.98 -2.36 14.79
C GLY A 180 -15.57 -3.77 14.73
N SER A 181 -15.86 -4.29 13.53
CA SER A 181 -16.39 -5.65 13.40
C SER A 181 -15.38 -6.73 13.78
N VAL A 182 -14.08 -6.50 13.57
CA VAL A 182 -13.02 -7.40 14.06
C VAL A 182 -12.92 -7.36 15.58
N LEU A 183 -12.99 -6.17 16.19
CA LEU A 183 -12.88 -6.00 17.64
C LEU A 183 -14.09 -6.55 18.42
N LEU A 184 -15.24 -6.67 17.76
CA LEU A 184 -16.46 -7.21 18.36
C LEU A 184 -16.54 -8.74 18.35
N GLU A 185 -15.45 -9.44 17.96
CA GLU A 185 -15.35 -10.91 17.95
C GLU A 185 -16.58 -11.59 17.31
N VAL A 186 -16.92 -11.14 16.09
CA VAL A 186 -18.11 -11.63 15.38
C VAL A 186 -18.05 -13.16 15.22
N PRO A 187 -19.13 -13.91 15.58
CA PRO A 187 -19.13 -15.36 15.54
C PRO A 187 -18.74 -15.95 14.18
N ALA A 188 -17.87 -16.95 14.21
CA ALA A 188 -17.43 -17.68 13.02
C ALA A 188 -18.62 -18.41 12.36
N GLY A 189 -18.79 -18.23 11.04
CA GLY A 189 -19.80 -18.92 10.24
C GLY A 189 -21.08 -18.13 9.93
N GLY A 190 -21.23 -16.91 10.44
CA GLY A 190 -22.37 -16.04 10.14
C GLY A 190 -22.15 -15.06 8.98
N VAL A 191 -23.23 -14.40 8.52
CA VAL A 191 -23.16 -13.30 7.54
C VAL A 191 -22.22 -12.18 8.02
N GLY A 192 -22.20 -11.89 9.32
CA GLY A 192 -21.29 -10.89 9.90
C GLY A 192 -19.80 -11.25 9.74
N PHE A 193 -19.46 -12.54 9.82
CA PHE A 193 -18.10 -13.01 9.57
C PHE A 193 -17.72 -12.81 8.10
N ALA A 194 -18.61 -13.20 7.18
CA ALA A 194 -18.38 -12.99 5.73
C ALA A 194 -18.22 -11.50 5.38
N LEU A 195 -19.04 -10.62 5.97
CA LEU A 195 -18.93 -9.17 5.78
C LEU A 195 -17.63 -8.60 6.36
N THR A 196 -17.16 -9.12 7.49
CA THR A 196 -15.88 -8.70 8.10
C THR A 196 -14.70 -9.10 7.21
N VAL A 197 -14.69 -10.34 6.71
CA VAL A 197 -13.67 -10.83 5.77
C VAL A 197 -13.68 -9.99 4.49
N LEU A 198 -14.86 -9.73 3.92
CA LEU A 198 -14.99 -8.90 2.72
C LEU A 198 -14.55 -7.45 2.98
N GLY A 199 -14.89 -6.90 4.14
CA GLY A 199 -14.48 -5.58 4.59
C GLY A 199 -12.96 -5.46 4.68
N LEU A 200 -12.29 -6.43 5.28
CA LEU A 200 -10.82 -6.47 5.37
C LEU A 200 -10.17 -6.58 3.98
N LEU A 201 -10.74 -7.40 3.10
CA LEU A 201 -10.31 -7.55 1.70
C LEU A 201 -10.32 -6.23 0.92
N VAL A 202 -11.25 -5.34 1.23
CA VAL A 202 -11.33 -3.99 0.65
C VAL A 202 -10.47 -2.99 1.41
N LEU A 203 -10.46 -3.05 2.74
CA LEU A 203 -9.78 -2.07 3.59
C LEU A 203 -8.26 -2.10 3.40
N VAL A 204 -7.67 -3.28 3.30
CA VAL A 204 -6.22 -3.43 3.12
C VAL A 204 -5.70 -2.73 1.86
N PRO A 205 -6.21 -3.01 0.64
CA PRO A 205 -5.79 -2.28 -0.55
C PRO A 205 -6.17 -0.79 -0.49
N LEU A 206 -7.34 -0.46 0.08
CA LEU A 206 -7.75 0.93 0.26
C LEU A 206 -6.77 1.70 1.15
N SER A 207 -6.17 1.06 2.16
CA SER A 207 -5.18 1.70 3.04
C SER A 207 -3.90 2.08 2.29
N VAL A 208 -3.42 1.25 1.37
CA VAL A 208 -2.25 1.56 0.53
C VAL A 208 -2.58 2.70 -0.43
N VAL A 209 -3.76 2.66 -1.04
CA VAL A 209 -4.23 3.73 -1.94
C VAL A 209 -4.43 5.05 -1.18
N ALA A 210 -4.94 5.00 0.05
CA ALA A 210 -5.08 6.17 0.92
C ALA A 210 -3.73 6.76 1.33
N LEU A 211 -2.75 5.93 1.70
CA LEU A 211 -1.39 6.36 1.97
C LEU A 211 -0.75 7.00 0.73
N GLY A 212 -0.95 6.41 -0.45
CA GLY A 212 -0.53 6.96 -1.74
C GLY A 212 -1.16 8.31 -2.06
N ALA A 213 -2.47 8.45 -1.84
CA ALA A 213 -3.20 9.70 -2.03
C ALA A 213 -2.73 10.79 -1.06
N LEU A 214 -2.52 10.42 0.21
CA LEU A 214 -1.98 11.31 1.25
C LEU A 214 -0.58 11.80 0.87
N PHE A 215 0.29 10.89 0.41
CA PHE A 215 1.64 11.23 -0.04
C PHE A 215 1.62 12.13 -1.28
N ALA A 216 0.87 11.76 -2.32
CA ALA A 216 0.78 12.53 -3.56
C ALA A 216 0.24 13.94 -3.33
N ASP A 217 -0.81 14.08 -2.50
CA ASP A 217 -1.39 15.37 -2.17
C ASP A 217 -0.48 16.17 -1.23
N ALA A 218 0.17 15.54 -0.23
CA ALA A 218 1.08 16.24 0.67
C ALA A 218 2.34 16.75 -0.03
N THR A 219 2.82 16.05 -1.06
CA THR A 219 4.03 16.42 -1.83
C THR A 219 3.77 17.30 -3.05
N ALA A 220 2.51 17.55 -3.39
CA ALA A 220 2.15 18.42 -4.50
C ALA A 220 2.71 19.84 -4.32
N PRO A 221 3.22 20.48 -5.39
CA PRO A 221 3.66 21.88 -5.37
C PRO A 221 2.52 22.79 -4.89
N ARG A 222 2.81 23.72 -3.97
CA ARG A 222 1.84 24.68 -3.44
C ARG A 222 2.31 26.10 -3.70
N SER A 223 1.36 26.99 -4.00
CA SER A 223 1.66 28.41 -4.13
C SER A 223 2.01 29.03 -2.79
N SER A 224 2.87 30.04 -2.81
CA SER A 224 3.31 30.83 -1.65
C SER A 224 2.18 31.57 -0.91
N ARG A 225 0.96 31.58 -1.47
CA ARG A 225 -0.23 32.22 -0.87
C ARG A 225 -1.01 31.32 0.09
N VAL A 226 -0.65 30.04 0.20
CA VAL A 226 -1.32 29.10 1.12
C VAL A 226 -0.45 28.90 2.35
N GLU A 227 -0.93 29.30 3.53
CA GLU A 227 -0.17 29.24 4.79
C GLU A 227 0.12 27.80 5.26
N TRP A 228 -0.68 26.82 4.84
CA TRP A 228 -0.53 25.45 5.29
C TRP A 228 0.29 24.58 4.32
N VAL A 229 1.45 24.15 4.80
CA VAL A 229 2.31 23.16 4.13
C VAL A 229 2.32 21.87 4.95
N PRO A 230 1.63 20.80 4.50
CA PRO A 230 1.62 19.53 5.23
C PRO A 230 3.02 18.91 5.25
N ASN A 231 3.46 18.46 6.42
CA ASN A 231 4.68 17.69 6.54
C ASN A 231 4.45 16.25 6.04
N ALA A 232 4.73 16.00 4.76
CA ALA A 232 4.55 14.69 4.12
C ALA A 232 5.26 13.55 4.88
N LEU A 233 6.43 13.80 5.49
CA LEU A 233 7.14 12.79 6.26
C LEU A 233 6.41 12.42 7.55
N ALA A 234 5.79 13.39 8.24
CA ALA A 234 5.02 13.10 9.43
C ALA A 234 3.75 12.32 9.09
N TYR A 235 3.02 12.74 8.06
CA TYR A 235 1.76 12.13 7.65
C TYR A 235 1.91 10.71 7.08
N VAL A 236 2.99 10.45 6.32
CA VAL A 236 3.25 9.13 5.70
C VAL A 236 4.13 8.25 6.58
N GLY A 237 5.12 8.85 7.25
CA GLY A 237 6.06 8.15 8.10
C GLY A 237 5.46 7.67 9.42
N ALA A 238 4.47 8.38 9.98
CA ALA A 238 3.86 7.95 11.24
C ALA A 238 3.14 6.59 11.12
N PRO A 239 2.28 6.33 10.11
CA PRO A 239 1.71 5.00 9.91
C PRO A 239 2.77 3.90 9.72
N ILE A 240 3.76 4.13 8.85
CA ILE A 240 4.81 3.15 8.53
C ILE A 240 5.72 2.88 9.75
N GLY A 241 6.13 3.93 10.45
CA GLY A 241 6.95 3.83 11.65
C GLY A 241 6.22 3.12 12.78
N THR A 242 4.92 3.37 12.92
CA THR A 242 4.08 2.66 13.91
C THR A 242 3.98 1.18 13.58
N TYR A 243 3.76 0.82 12.30
CA TYR A 243 3.78 -0.57 11.86
C TYR A 243 5.08 -1.28 12.27
N ALA A 244 6.22 -0.69 11.90
CA ALA A 244 7.53 -1.27 12.18
C ALA A 244 7.80 -1.42 13.68
N LEU A 245 7.43 -0.41 14.47
CA LEU A 245 7.59 -0.43 15.92
C LEU A 245 6.73 -1.51 16.56
N VAL A 246 5.44 -1.58 16.22
CA VAL A 246 4.51 -2.56 16.78
C VAL A 246 4.91 -3.97 16.40
N TYR A 247 5.31 -4.19 15.14
CA TYR A 247 5.85 -5.47 14.68
C TYR A 247 7.08 -5.88 15.51
N ALA A 248 8.06 -4.99 15.65
CA ALA A 248 9.29 -5.28 16.40
C ALA A 248 9.00 -5.61 17.87
N VAL A 249 8.12 -4.84 18.52
CA VAL A 249 7.72 -5.09 19.91
C VAL A 249 6.98 -6.42 20.05
N ALA A 250 6.07 -6.73 19.14
CA ALA A 250 5.32 -7.98 19.15
C ALA A 250 6.24 -9.20 18.91
N ALA A 251 7.15 -9.09 17.94
CA ALA A 251 8.16 -10.12 17.65
C ALA A 251 9.10 -10.35 18.84
N LEU A 252 9.59 -9.27 19.48
CA LEU A 252 10.44 -9.37 20.68
C LEU A 252 9.71 -10.00 21.88
N ARG A 253 8.37 -9.88 21.93
CA ARG A 253 7.53 -10.51 22.96
C ARG A 253 7.14 -11.95 22.63
N GLY A 254 7.56 -12.48 21.47
CA GLY A 254 7.20 -13.83 21.04
C GLY A 254 5.70 -14.01 20.77
N SER A 255 4.99 -12.95 20.37
CA SER A 255 3.59 -13.08 19.99
C SER A 255 3.44 -13.99 18.77
N GLY A 256 2.43 -14.85 18.74
CA GLY A 256 2.20 -15.78 17.62
C GLY A 256 1.91 -15.10 16.27
N HIS A 257 1.38 -13.86 16.28
CA HIS A 257 0.99 -13.12 15.07
C HIS A 257 1.40 -11.63 15.15
N PRO A 258 2.71 -11.31 15.07
CA PRO A 258 3.22 -9.93 15.20
C PRO A 258 2.80 -9.03 14.02
N ASP A 259 2.59 -9.62 12.85
CA ASP A 259 2.09 -8.99 11.64
C ASP A 259 0.65 -8.48 11.78
N GLY A 260 -0.23 -9.27 12.39
CA GLY A 260 -1.62 -8.89 12.66
C GLY A 260 -1.71 -7.60 13.48
N TYR A 261 -1.03 -7.56 14.63
CA TYR A 261 -1.01 -6.35 15.49
C TYR A 261 -0.46 -5.13 14.76
N ALA A 262 0.61 -5.30 13.98
CA ALA A 262 1.22 -4.23 13.22
C ALA A 262 0.29 -3.65 12.14
N ILE A 263 -0.44 -4.51 11.41
CA ILE A 263 -1.41 -4.09 10.38
C ILE A 263 -2.53 -3.26 11.00
N TYR A 264 -3.11 -3.69 12.12
CA TYR A 264 -4.18 -2.92 12.78
C TYR A 264 -3.69 -1.57 13.30
N ALA A 265 -2.46 -1.53 13.86
CA ALA A 265 -1.86 -0.27 14.30
C ALA A 265 -1.59 0.68 13.12
N PHE A 266 -1.09 0.15 11.99
CA PHE A 266 -0.94 0.92 10.75
C PHE A 266 -2.26 1.53 10.28
N ILE A 267 -3.32 0.72 10.20
CA ILE A 267 -4.65 1.17 9.79
C ILE A 267 -5.17 2.26 10.74
N GLY A 268 -5.04 2.05 12.06
CA GLY A 268 -5.48 3.03 13.06
C GLY A 268 -4.75 4.38 12.93
N VAL A 269 -3.42 4.35 12.83
CA VAL A 269 -2.63 5.58 12.69
C VAL A 269 -2.85 6.27 11.34
N LEU A 270 -2.99 5.49 10.26
CA LEU A 270 -3.34 6.04 8.94
C LEU A 270 -4.71 6.71 8.96
N TRP A 271 -5.69 6.12 9.66
CA TRP A 271 -7.01 6.73 9.83
C TRP A 271 -6.93 8.06 10.56
N ILE A 272 -6.20 8.13 11.68
CA ILE A 272 -5.97 9.39 12.42
C ILE A 272 -5.30 10.43 11.50
N ALA A 273 -4.24 10.03 10.79
CA ALA A 273 -3.53 10.89 9.86
C ALA A 273 -4.45 11.43 8.76
N ALA A 274 -5.30 10.58 8.18
CA ALA A 274 -6.26 10.97 7.13
C ALA A 274 -7.34 11.93 7.67
N VAL A 275 -7.88 11.68 8.86
CA VAL A 275 -8.86 12.58 9.51
C VAL A 275 -8.24 13.96 9.77
N VAL A 276 -7.07 13.99 10.42
CA VAL A 276 -6.36 15.24 10.73
C VAL A 276 -6.00 15.99 9.44
N TYR A 277 -5.57 15.26 8.40
CA TYR A 277 -5.25 15.83 7.10
C TYR A 277 -6.47 16.48 6.45
N LEU A 278 -7.60 15.77 6.38
CA LEU A 278 -8.84 16.29 5.80
C LEU A 278 -9.39 17.47 6.57
N PHE A 279 -9.32 17.44 7.91
CA PHE A 279 -9.74 18.55 8.76
C PHE A 279 -8.90 19.81 8.52
N ASN A 280 -7.57 19.67 8.53
CA ASN A 280 -6.67 20.78 8.23
C ASN A 280 -6.89 21.30 6.81
N ARG A 281 -7.01 20.40 5.83
CA ARG A 281 -7.30 20.78 4.44
C ARG A 281 -8.61 21.58 4.34
N HIS A 282 -9.68 21.14 5.00
CA HIS A 282 -10.95 21.87 4.99
C HIS A 282 -10.81 23.28 5.59
N ARG A 283 -10.11 23.40 6.73
CA ARG A 283 -9.86 24.68 7.41
C ARG A 283 -9.12 25.68 6.53
N TYR A 284 -8.06 25.25 5.85
CA TYR A 284 -7.18 26.15 5.09
C TYR A 284 -7.64 26.40 3.65
N PHE A 285 -8.42 25.49 3.04
CA PHE A 285 -8.83 25.62 1.63
C PHE A 285 -10.32 25.93 1.42
N ASP A 286 -11.22 25.33 2.21
CA ASP A 286 -12.67 25.45 1.98
C ASP A 286 -13.29 26.58 2.81
N ALA A 287 -12.83 26.77 4.06
CA ALA A 287 -13.34 27.81 4.97
C ALA A 287 -12.72 29.20 4.74
N GLY A 288 -11.49 29.28 4.23
CA GLY A 288 -10.83 30.56 3.91
C GLY A 288 -11.34 31.21 2.61
N GLY A 289 -11.82 30.41 1.65
CA GLY A 289 -12.32 30.90 0.37
C GLY A 289 -13.74 31.48 0.41
N SER A 290 -14.56 31.09 1.39
CA SER A 290 -15.93 31.60 1.55
C SER A 290 -15.98 33.02 2.12
N ALA A 291 -15.00 33.42 2.93
CA ALA A 291 -14.89 34.78 3.46
C ALA A 291 -14.54 35.81 2.37
N VAL A 292 -13.68 35.44 1.41
CA VAL A 292 -13.29 36.32 0.29
C VAL A 292 -14.42 36.50 -0.72
N ARG A 293 -15.30 35.50 -0.86
CA ARG A 293 -16.42 35.52 -1.82
C ARG A 293 -17.65 36.32 -1.33
N GLN A 294 -17.68 36.76 -0.07
CA GLN A 294 -18.75 37.60 0.49
C GLN A 294 -18.43 39.10 0.48
N LEU A 295 -17.24 39.49 0.02
CA LEU A 295 -16.78 40.89 -0.07
C LEU A 295 -16.58 41.37 -1.52
N GLY A 296 -16.99 40.56 -2.50
CA GLY A 296 -16.94 40.88 -3.94
C GLY A 296 -18.33 41.14 -4.50
#